data_AF-W0UEH0-F1
#
_entry.id   AF-W0UEH0-F1
#
_cell.length_a   1.000
_cell.length_b   1.000
_cell.length_c   1.000
_cell.angle_alpha   90.00
_cell.angle_beta   90.00
_cell.angle_gamma   90.00
#
_symmetry.space_group_name_H-M   'P 1'
#
loop_
_entity.id
_entity.type
_entity.pdbx_description
1 polymer ?
#
loop_
_entity_poly.entity_id
_entity_poly.type
_entity_poly.pdbx_seq_one_letter_code
_entity_poly.pdbx_strand_id
1 'polypeptide(L)'
;IEDYNFRHLFDGYAMLARLHFENGRLIAGHRQVESDAYKAAMKSKKLCYREFSEVPKQDNFLSYIGELANLFSGASLTDNANTGVVHLGDGRVVCLTETQKGSIVVDPDTLDTIGRFEYTDTLGGLIHSAHPIVTESEFLTLLPDLINPGYLAVRMEPGTNERRVIGRVD
;
A
#
# COMPACT_ATOMS: atom_id res chain seq x y z
N ILE A 1 -10.58 -1.91 -16.56
CA ILE A 1 -11.49 -2.93 -16.00
C ILE A 1 -12.65 -3.04 -16.98
N GLU A 2 -12.66 -4.05 -17.85
CA GLU A 2 -13.50 -4.01 -19.07
C GLU A 2 -13.30 -2.66 -19.80
N ASP A 3 -14.37 -1.94 -20.10
CA ASP A 3 -14.32 -0.63 -20.77
C ASP A 3 -13.92 0.53 -19.83
N TYR A 4 -13.73 0.28 -18.53
CA TYR A 4 -13.30 1.31 -17.59
C TYR A 4 -11.79 1.54 -17.70
N ASN A 5 -11.41 2.77 -18.06
CA ASN A 5 -10.03 3.22 -18.15
C ASN A 5 -9.70 4.10 -16.95
N PHE A 6 -8.61 3.77 -16.24
CA PHE A 6 -8.05 4.63 -15.21
C PHE A 6 -7.55 5.94 -15.83
N ARG A 7 -7.86 7.07 -15.18
CA ARG A 7 -7.51 8.40 -15.69
C ARG A 7 -6.15 8.89 -15.19
N HIS A 8 -5.61 8.27 -14.15
CA HIS A 8 -4.30 8.60 -13.60
C HIS A 8 -3.38 7.38 -13.53
N LEU A 9 -2.08 7.62 -13.70
CA LEU A 9 -1.04 6.58 -13.68
C LEU A 9 -1.06 5.77 -12.37
N PHE A 10 -1.33 6.44 -11.25
CA PHE A 10 -1.32 5.83 -9.91
C PHE A 10 -2.58 5.03 -9.55
N ASP A 11 -3.58 4.95 -10.45
CA ASP A 11 -4.78 4.14 -10.19
C ASP A 11 -4.67 2.72 -10.79
N GLY A 12 -3.67 2.47 -11.63
CA GLY A 12 -3.45 1.14 -12.21
C GLY A 12 -3.15 0.09 -11.15
N TYR A 13 -3.70 -1.12 -11.31
CA TYR A 13 -3.49 -2.18 -10.32
C TYR A 13 -2.04 -2.68 -10.30
N ALA A 14 -1.50 -2.85 -9.10
CA ALA A 14 -0.12 -3.20 -8.81
C ALA A 14 0.33 -4.52 -9.44
N MET A 15 1.38 -4.47 -10.25
CA MET A 15 2.05 -5.64 -10.80
C MET A 15 3.52 -5.62 -10.40
N LEU A 16 3.99 -6.71 -9.80
CA LEU A 16 5.40 -6.93 -9.53
C LEU A 16 6.11 -7.39 -10.78
N ALA A 17 7.30 -6.85 -11.00
CA ALA A 17 8.26 -7.35 -11.99
C ALA A 17 9.55 -7.78 -11.26
N ARG A 18 9.98 -9.01 -11.49
CA ARG A 18 11.20 -9.59 -10.94
C ARG A 18 12.23 -9.78 -12.04
N LEU A 19 13.46 -9.37 -11.76
CA LEU A 19 14.63 -9.61 -12.58
C LEU A 19 15.66 -10.35 -11.71
N HIS A 20 15.85 -11.64 -11.97
CA HIS A 20 16.77 -12.50 -11.23
C HIS A 20 17.99 -12.85 -12.08
N PHE A 21 19.19 -12.56 -11.57
CA PHE A 21 20.43 -12.81 -12.29
C PHE A 21 21.16 -14.01 -11.68
N GLU A 22 21.40 -15.05 -12.48
CA GLU A 22 22.10 -16.26 -12.04
C GLU A 22 23.03 -16.76 -13.16
N ASN A 23 24.30 -17.01 -12.83
CA ASN A 23 25.29 -17.55 -13.76
C ASN A 23 25.37 -16.81 -15.11
N GLY A 24 25.28 -15.48 -15.08
CA GLY A 24 25.31 -14.63 -16.27
C GLY A 24 24.02 -14.63 -17.11
N ARG A 25 22.93 -15.24 -16.61
CA ARG A 25 21.61 -15.23 -17.24
C ARG A 25 20.63 -14.37 -16.45
N LEU A 26 19.69 -13.73 -17.16
CA LEU A 26 18.54 -13.04 -16.59
C LEU A 26 17.30 -13.94 -16.70
N ILE A 27 16.63 -14.15 -15.57
CA ILE A 27 15.31 -14.76 -15.47
C ILE A 27 14.35 -13.65 -15.07
N ALA A 28 13.36 -13.37 -15.91
CA ALA A 28 12.35 -12.35 -15.66
C ALA A 28 11.00 -13.00 -15.39
N GLY A 29 10.24 -12.42 -14.47
CA GLY A 29 8.88 -12.83 -14.14
C GLY A 29 8.06 -11.63 -13.71
N HIS A 30 6.74 -11.75 -13.80
CA HIS A 30 5.84 -10.74 -13.26
C HIS A 30 4.61 -11.41 -12.66
N ARG A 31 4.00 -10.76 -11.68
CA ARG A 31 2.73 -11.21 -11.09
C ARG A 31 1.91 -10.01 -10.65
N GLN A 32 0.59 -10.10 -10.83
CA GLN A 32 -0.32 -9.13 -10.25
C GLN A 32 -0.35 -9.30 -8.73
N VAL A 33 -0.31 -8.20 -7.97
CA VAL A 33 -0.55 -8.24 -6.52
C VAL A 33 -2.03 -8.52 -6.29
N GLU A 34 -2.33 -9.57 -5.51
CA GLU A 34 -3.70 -10.03 -5.25
C GLU A 34 -4.37 -9.25 -4.10
N SER A 35 -4.33 -7.92 -4.21
CA SER A 35 -4.97 -6.99 -3.27
C SER A 35 -6.50 -7.13 -3.28
N ASP A 36 -7.18 -6.71 -2.21
CA ASP A 36 -8.64 -6.74 -2.18
C ASP A 36 -9.24 -5.81 -3.24
N ALA A 37 -8.59 -4.68 -3.51
CA ALA A 37 -8.98 -3.77 -4.60
C ALA A 37 -8.95 -4.46 -5.97
N TYR A 38 -7.85 -5.15 -6.29
CA TYR A 38 -7.72 -5.88 -7.55
C TYR A 38 -8.72 -7.04 -7.63
N LYS A 39 -8.80 -7.88 -6.59
CA LYS A 39 -9.72 -9.05 -6.56
C LYS A 39 -11.18 -8.61 -6.69
N ALA A 40 -11.59 -7.57 -5.98
CA ALA A 40 -12.95 -7.04 -6.04
C ALA A 40 -13.26 -6.53 -7.44
N ALA A 41 -12.36 -5.75 -8.05
CA ALA A 41 -12.55 -5.22 -9.39
C ALA A 41 -12.60 -6.32 -10.46
N MET A 42 -11.77 -7.35 -10.34
CA MET A 42 -11.80 -8.49 -11.27
C MET A 42 -13.07 -9.32 -11.16
N LYS A 43 -13.64 -9.42 -9.95
CA LYS A 43 -14.90 -10.13 -9.67
C LYS A 43 -16.13 -9.33 -10.10
N SER A 44 -16.18 -8.04 -9.77
CA SER A 44 -17.34 -7.17 -10.00
C SER A 44 -17.35 -6.51 -11.38
N LYS A 45 -16.19 -6.53 -12.07
CA LYS A 45 -15.95 -5.82 -13.33
C LYS A 45 -16.13 -4.31 -13.24
N LYS A 46 -15.95 -3.75 -12.03
CA LYS A 46 -16.11 -2.32 -11.74
C LYS A 46 -15.07 -1.86 -10.74
N LEU A 47 -14.84 -0.55 -10.67
CA LEU A 47 -14.04 0.04 -9.60
C LEU A 47 -14.76 -0.11 -8.25
N CYS A 48 -14.12 -0.72 -7.26
CA CYS A 48 -14.72 -1.01 -5.95
C CYS A 48 -14.11 -0.24 -4.78
N TYR A 49 -12.92 0.30 -4.93
CA TYR A 49 -12.19 1.03 -3.88
C TYR A 49 -11.82 2.43 -4.37
N ARG A 50 -11.57 3.35 -3.42
CA ARG A 50 -11.00 4.67 -3.75
C ARG A 50 -9.51 4.51 -4.00
N GLU A 51 -9.12 4.77 -5.23
CA GLU A 51 -7.72 4.87 -5.64
C GLU A 51 -7.24 6.32 -5.46
N PHE A 52 -6.11 6.69 -6.06
CA PHE A 52 -5.53 8.02 -5.92
C PHE A 52 -6.42 9.13 -6.51
N SER A 53 -6.87 8.97 -7.76
CA SER A 53 -7.71 9.96 -8.44
C SER A 53 -9.15 9.51 -8.66
N GLU A 54 -9.43 8.23 -8.40
CA GLU A 54 -10.71 7.60 -8.73
C GLU A 54 -11.52 7.26 -7.50
N VAL A 55 -12.81 7.61 -7.57
CA VAL A 55 -13.81 7.28 -6.55
C VAL A 55 -14.86 6.38 -7.21
N PRO A 56 -15.24 5.24 -6.60
CA PRO A 56 -16.33 4.42 -7.10
C PRO A 56 -17.60 5.25 -7.37
N LYS A 57 -18.27 4.99 -8.49
CA LYS A 57 -19.52 5.69 -8.82
C LYS A 57 -20.59 5.35 -7.79
N GLN A 58 -21.29 6.37 -7.31
CA GLN A 58 -22.36 6.23 -6.32
C GLN A 58 -23.72 6.06 -7.01
N ASP A 59 -24.46 5.04 -6.58
CA ASP A 59 -25.79 4.75 -7.12
C ASP A 59 -26.87 5.67 -6.51
N ASN A 60 -26.69 6.17 -5.28
CA ASN A 60 -27.61 7.12 -4.62
C ASN A 60 -26.97 7.89 -3.44
N PHE A 61 -27.73 8.80 -2.81
CA PHE A 61 -27.27 9.62 -1.68
C PHE A 61 -26.94 8.81 -0.40
N LEU A 62 -27.63 7.69 -0.16
CA LEU A 62 -27.36 6.82 0.99
C LEU A 62 -26.03 6.09 0.82
N SER A 63 -25.69 5.64 -0.40
CA SER A 63 -24.39 5.02 -0.69
C SER A 63 -23.25 6.02 -0.52
N TYR A 64 -23.46 7.29 -0.87
CA TYR A 64 -22.49 8.37 -0.61
C TYR A 64 -22.22 8.60 0.89
N ILE A 65 -23.26 8.66 1.72
CA ILE A 65 -23.08 8.80 3.19
C ILE A 65 -22.35 7.58 3.77
N GLY A 66 -22.72 6.37 3.33
CA GLY A 66 -22.05 5.15 3.74
C GLY A 66 -20.57 5.12 3.32
N GLU A 67 -20.25 5.60 2.12
CA GLU A 67 -18.87 5.70 1.65
C GLU A 67 -18.05 6.72 2.47
N LEU A 68 -18.63 7.88 2.82
CA LEU A 68 -17.97 8.83 3.70
C LEU A 68 -17.65 8.23 5.07
N ALA A 69 -18.62 7.53 5.67
CA ALA A 69 -18.39 6.82 6.93
C ALA A 69 -17.28 5.76 6.80
N ASN A 70 -17.25 5.03 5.67
CA ASN A 70 -16.19 4.06 5.36
C ASN A 70 -14.83 4.70 5.08
N LEU A 71 -14.79 5.95 4.60
CA LEU A 71 -13.56 6.70 4.44
C LEU A 71 -12.99 7.12 5.78
N PHE A 72 -13.83 7.64 6.67
CA PHE A 72 -13.43 8.01 8.04
C PHE A 72 -12.94 6.80 8.85
N SER A 73 -13.46 5.59 8.56
CA SER A 73 -12.96 4.34 9.16
C SER A 73 -11.77 3.71 8.41
N GLY A 74 -11.38 4.26 7.26
CA GLY A 74 -10.34 3.69 6.38
C GLY A 74 -10.76 2.44 5.59
N ALA A 75 -11.97 1.92 5.80
CA ALA A 75 -12.47 0.73 5.13
C ALA A 75 -12.51 0.88 3.60
N SER A 76 -12.85 2.07 3.10
CA SER A 76 -12.95 2.37 1.66
C SER A 76 -11.61 2.66 0.97
N LEU A 77 -10.51 2.79 1.72
CA LEU A 77 -9.20 3.05 1.14
C LEU A 77 -8.69 1.82 0.37
N THR A 78 -8.02 2.08 -0.74
CA THR A 78 -7.39 1.04 -1.55
C THR A 78 -6.26 0.34 -0.79
N ASP A 79 -6.06 -0.93 -1.10
CA ASP A 79 -4.84 -1.69 -0.80
C ASP A 79 -4.01 -1.97 -2.07
N ASN A 80 -4.20 -1.17 -3.12
CA ASN A 80 -3.44 -1.22 -4.36
C ASN A 80 -2.00 -0.72 -4.17
N ALA A 81 -1.11 -1.64 -3.76
CA ALA A 81 0.29 -1.39 -3.43
C ALA A 81 1.20 -1.18 -4.67
N ASN A 82 0.94 -0.14 -5.48
CA ASN A 82 1.57 0.06 -6.80
C ASN A 82 2.73 1.08 -6.83
N THR A 83 3.15 1.62 -5.69
CA THR A 83 4.10 2.75 -5.64
C THR A 83 5.54 2.33 -5.38
N GLY A 84 5.76 1.43 -4.41
CA GLY A 84 7.11 1.07 -3.96
C GLY A 84 7.23 -0.39 -3.54
N VAL A 85 8.46 -0.91 -3.57
CA VAL A 85 8.81 -2.23 -3.04
C VAL A 85 10.04 -2.06 -2.15
N VAL A 86 9.98 -2.59 -0.93
CA VAL A 86 11.07 -2.51 0.04
C VAL A 86 11.40 -3.88 0.60
N HIS A 87 12.68 -4.10 0.88
CA HIS A 87 13.19 -5.29 1.56
C HIS A 87 13.57 -4.90 2.98
N LEU A 88 12.82 -5.41 3.97
CA LEU A 88 13.04 -5.12 5.38
C LEU A 88 14.26 -5.89 5.90
N GLY A 89 14.91 -5.38 6.95
CA GLY A 89 16.09 -6.02 7.57
C GLY A 89 15.85 -7.41 8.17
N ASP A 90 14.60 -7.88 8.22
CA ASP A 90 14.24 -9.25 8.61
C ASP A 90 13.93 -10.19 7.44
N GLY A 91 14.17 -9.73 6.20
CA GLY A 91 14.01 -10.50 4.97
C GLY A 91 12.62 -10.42 4.34
N ARG A 92 11.64 -9.77 4.97
CA ARG A 92 10.31 -9.59 4.37
C ARG A 92 10.37 -8.56 3.24
N VAL A 93 9.74 -8.86 2.11
CA VAL A 93 9.52 -7.89 1.02
C VAL A 93 8.10 -7.33 1.09
N VAL A 94 8.00 -6.00 1.09
CA VAL A 94 6.73 -5.28 1.25
C VAL A 94 6.51 -4.35 0.06
N CYS A 95 5.37 -4.48 -0.60
CA CYS A 95 4.85 -3.52 -1.56
C CYS A 95 4.09 -2.42 -0.82
N LEU A 96 4.21 -1.18 -1.29
CA LEU A 96 3.66 0.01 -0.65
C LEU A 96 2.86 0.86 -1.62
N THR A 97 1.88 1.56 -1.07
CA THR A 97 1.22 2.74 -1.63
C THR A 97 1.09 3.77 -0.51
N GLU A 98 0.35 4.86 -0.70
CA GLU A 98 0.23 5.92 0.31
C GLU A 98 -0.77 5.59 1.42
N THR A 99 -1.55 4.50 1.28
CA THR A 99 -2.43 3.99 2.35
C THR A 99 -1.69 2.96 3.19
N GLN A 100 -1.80 3.04 4.52
CA GLN A 100 -1.21 2.02 5.40
C GLN A 100 -1.79 0.63 5.11
N LYS A 101 -3.10 0.58 4.79
CA LYS A 101 -3.82 -0.64 4.37
C LYS A 101 -3.22 -1.30 3.12
N GLY A 102 -2.59 -0.52 2.25
CA GLY A 102 -1.90 -0.99 1.05
C GLY A 102 -0.45 -1.37 1.26
N SER A 103 -0.04 -1.64 2.51
CA SER A 103 1.23 -2.32 2.78
C SER A 103 1.01 -3.83 2.65
N ILE A 104 1.67 -4.49 1.69
CA ILE A 104 1.43 -5.90 1.34
C ILE A 104 2.74 -6.67 1.33
N VAL A 105 2.81 -7.77 2.08
CA VAL A 105 3.93 -8.71 2.07
C VAL A 105 3.83 -9.63 0.86
N VAL A 106 4.95 -9.85 0.18
CA VAL A 106 5.05 -10.72 -0.99
C VAL A 106 6.24 -11.68 -0.86
N ASP A 107 6.13 -12.83 -1.50
CA ASP A 107 7.25 -13.75 -1.65
C ASP A 107 8.19 -13.24 -2.76
N PRO A 108 9.47 -12.94 -2.48
CA PRO A 108 10.38 -12.39 -3.49
C PRO A 108 10.76 -13.39 -4.58
N ASP A 109 10.57 -14.68 -4.36
CA ASP A 109 10.92 -15.74 -5.28
C ASP A 109 9.74 -16.15 -6.17
N THR A 110 8.56 -16.34 -5.60
CA THR A 110 7.36 -16.72 -6.37
C THR A 110 6.54 -15.52 -6.85
N LEU A 111 6.76 -14.34 -6.28
CA LEU A 111 5.94 -13.13 -6.42
C LEU A 111 4.52 -13.26 -5.87
N ASP A 112 4.25 -14.34 -5.11
CA ASP A 112 2.94 -14.54 -4.51
C ASP A 112 2.64 -13.47 -3.46
N THR A 113 1.37 -13.06 -3.42
CA THR A 113 0.88 -12.16 -2.37
C THR A 113 0.67 -12.96 -1.09
N ILE A 114 1.46 -12.69 -0.06
CA ILE A 114 1.40 -13.40 1.23
C ILE A 114 0.24 -12.86 2.07
N GLY A 115 0.11 -11.53 2.14
CA GLY A 115 -0.94 -10.89 2.92
C GLY A 115 -0.62 -9.44 3.25
N ARG A 116 -1.44 -8.85 4.12
CA ARG A 116 -1.24 -7.46 4.56
C ARG A 116 -0.10 -7.36 5.57
N PHE A 117 0.68 -6.31 5.43
CA PHE A 117 1.63 -5.87 6.45
C PHE A 117 0.89 -4.93 7.40
N GLU A 118 0.52 -5.43 8.59
CA GLU A 118 -0.21 -4.65 9.58
C GLU A 118 0.73 -4.06 10.63
N TYR A 119 0.79 -2.73 10.69
CA TYR A 119 1.45 -2.03 11.78
C TYR A 119 0.72 -2.29 13.11
N THR A 120 1.46 -2.59 14.17
CA THR A 120 0.90 -2.94 15.48
C THR A 120 0.88 -1.77 16.47
N ASP A 121 1.45 -0.64 16.07
CA ASP A 121 1.46 0.58 16.87
C ASP A 121 0.13 1.37 16.80
N THR A 122 -0.01 2.35 17.69
CA THR A 122 -1.17 3.25 17.74
C THR A 122 -0.87 4.62 17.15
N LEU A 123 0.16 4.77 16.31
CA LEU A 123 0.60 6.08 15.80
C LEU A 123 -0.41 6.70 14.80
N GLY A 124 -1.54 6.03 14.60
CA GLY A 124 -2.69 6.56 13.90
C GLY A 124 -2.43 6.80 12.42
N GLY A 125 -3.41 7.46 11.80
CA GLY A 125 -3.37 7.79 10.39
C GLY A 125 -3.83 6.66 9.49
N LEU A 126 -4.38 7.04 8.35
CA LEU A 126 -4.78 6.13 7.29
C LEU A 126 -3.73 6.02 6.18
N ILE A 127 -2.79 6.95 6.19
CA ILE A 127 -1.80 7.17 5.14
C ILE A 127 -0.39 7.24 5.70
N HIS A 128 0.58 7.00 4.84
CA HIS A 128 2.01 7.11 5.11
C HIS A 128 2.76 7.39 3.81
N SER A 129 4.04 7.79 3.90
CA SER A 129 4.90 7.81 2.72
C SER A 129 5.15 6.39 2.20
N ALA A 130 4.95 6.19 0.90
CA ALA A 130 5.35 4.97 0.18
C ALA A 130 6.86 4.89 -0.10
N HIS A 131 7.63 5.88 0.37
CA HIS A 131 9.07 6.02 0.17
C HIS A 131 9.83 6.04 1.50
N PRO A 132 9.79 4.95 2.28
CA PRO A 132 10.59 4.85 3.49
C PRO A 132 12.08 4.69 3.14
N ILE A 133 12.94 5.08 4.08
CA ILE A 133 14.35 4.68 4.06
C ILE A 133 14.43 3.34 4.78
N VAL A 134 14.95 2.32 4.11
CA VAL A 134 15.11 0.98 4.68
C VAL A 134 16.58 0.57 4.62
N THR A 135 17.06 0.08 5.75
CA THR A 135 18.42 -0.45 5.95
C THR A 135 18.31 -1.82 6.63
N GLU A 136 19.44 -2.49 6.81
CA GLU A 136 19.51 -3.76 7.56
C GLU A 136 19.02 -3.64 9.01
N SER A 137 19.15 -2.44 9.61
CA SER A 137 18.84 -2.22 11.02
C SER A 137 17.58 -1.38 11.26
N GLU A 138 17.08 -0.66 10.27
CA GLU A 138 16.01 0.31 10.48
C GLU A 138 15.13 0.49 9.25
N PHE A 139 13.83 0.64 9.50
CA PHE A 139 12.87 1.26 8.58
C PHE A 139 12.51 2.64 9.13
N LEU A 140 12.63 3.70 8.33
CA LEU A 140 12.32 5.08 8.70
C LEU A 140 11.33 5.66 7.70
N THR A 141 10.26 6.28 8.19
CA THR A 141 9.27 6.96 7.33
C THR A 141 8.68 8.19 8.01
N LEU A 142 7.87 8.92 7.24
CA LEU A 142 7.07 10.05 7.70
C LEU A 142 5.59 9.68 7.72
N LEU A 143 4.92 10.03 8.82
CA LEU A 143 3.47 10.00 8.94
C LEU A 143 2.95 11.43 8.95
N PRO A 144 2.02 11.82 8.06
CA PRO A 144 1.41 13.13 8.12
C PRO A 144 0.59 13.25 9.40
N ASP A 145 0.77 14.35 10.13
CA ASP A 145 -0.10 14.67 11.25
C ASP A 145 -1.40 15.28 10.71
N LEU A 146 -2.51 14.60 10.96
CA LEU A 146 -3.83 14.99 10.46
C LEU A 146 -4.49 16.09 11.32
N ILE A 147 -3.90 16.43 12.47
CA ILE A 147 -4.41 17.45 13.41
C ILE A 147 -3.59 18.74 13.30
N ASN A 148 -2.26 18.64 13.29
CA ASN A 148 -1.37 19.80 13.23
C ASN A 148 -0.52 19.76 11.95
N PRO A 149 -0.24 20.92 11.31
CA PRO A 149 0.69 20.97 10.17
C PRO A 149 2.04 20.33 10.54
N GLY A 150 2.51 19.42 9.69
CA GLY A 150 3.80 18.74 9.87
C GLY A 150 3.70 17.21 9.78
N TYR A 151 4.80 16.57 10.13
CA TYR A 151 4.99 15.12 10.02
C TYR A 151 5.61 14.55 11.29
N LEU A 152 5.23 13.31 11.63
CA LEU A 152 5.95 12.50 12.60
C LEU A 152 7.01 11.67 11.87
N ALA A 153 8.26 11.82 12.26
CA ALA A 153 9.32 10.89 11.88
C ALA A 153 9.24 9.66 12.77
N VAL A 154 9.10 8.48 12.15
CA VAL A 154 8.91 7.22 12.85
C VAL A 154 9.85 6.15 12.35
N ARG A 155 10.41 5.36 13.28
CA ARG A 155 11.27 4.22 12.97
C ARG A 155 10.61 2.90 13.34
N MET A 156 10.99 1.82 12.68
CA MET A 156 10.58 0.45 13.00
C MET A 156 11.81 -0.45 12.97
N GLU A 157 11.98 -1.24 14.02
CA GLU A 157 13.08 -2.21 14.14
C GLU A 157 12.78 -3.46 13.30
N PRO A 158 13.80 -4.13 12.73
CA PRO A 158 13.65 -5.41 12.05
C PRO A 158 12.97 -6.46 12.93
N GLY A 159 12.14 -7.30 12.34
CA GLY A 159 11.40 -8.37 13.01
C GLY A 159 10.15 -7.88 13.73
N THR A 160 9.88 -6.58 13.73
CA THR A 160 8.70 -5.97 14.36
C THR A 160 7.77 -5.37 13.33
N ASN A 161 6.54 -5.08 13.75
CA ASN A 161 5.60 -4.21 13.03
C ASN A 161 5.25 -2.95 13.85
N GLU A 162 6.01 -2.68 14.92
CA GLU A 162 5.76 -1.56 15.83
C GLU A 162 6.66 -0.39 15.42
N ARG A 163 6.05 0.70 14.96
CA ARG A 163 6.78 1.95 14.74
C ARG A 163 6.85 2.76 16.03
N ARG A 164 7.92 3.54 16.17
CA ARG A 164 8.16 4.47 17.29
C ARG A 164 8.49 5.85 16.76
N VAL A 165 7.86 6.87 17.31
CA VAL A 165 8.16 8.27 17.00
C VAL A 165 9.57 8.59 17.48
N ILE A 166 10.37 9.19 16.59
CA ILE A 166 11.71 9.68 16.90
C ILE A 166 11.79 11.21 16.88
N GLY A 167 10.81 11.87 16.26
CA GLY A 167 10.74 13.31 16.22
C GLY A 167 9.55 13.83 15.42
N ARG A 168 9.38 15.14 15.45
CA ARG A 168 8.40 15.88 14.65
C ARG A 168 9.13 16.81 13.69
N VAL A 169 8.61 16.94 12.48
CA VAL A 169 9.04 17.91 11.46
C VAL A 169 7.86 18.86 11.23
N ASP A 170 8.06 20.15 11.50
CA ASP A 170 7.05 21.19 11.32
C ASP A 170 7.05 21.77 9.89
#